data_AF-A0A521FLI3-F1
#
_entry.id   AF-A0A521FLI3-F1
#
_cell.length_a   1.000
_cell.length_b   1.000
_cell.length_c   1.000
_cell.angle_alpha   90.00
_cell.angle_beta   90.00
_cell.angle_gamma   90.00
#
_symmetry.space_group_name_H-M   'P 1'
#
loop_
_entity.id
_entity.type
_entity.pdbx_description
1 polymer ?
#
loop_
_entity_poly.entity_id
_entity_poly.type
_entity_poly.pdbx_seq_one_letter_code
_entity_poly.pdbx_strand_id
1 'polypeptide(L)'
;MDTILNGLKGFLSDYISDDHERRLFCETREFSDLVKNECRKIRTAVRQAAYALDTNHSARADYIGYLQFEISSLSNDINIYCAPGSALTLATNGLLDFLTTEFKLHFNINLPVPANLRTEKVQARMSMLEELEKLMDSNGADPALAGLVADYIKQNGYRIHTFSDLYYYNQFCDRLEELCKEESKRSLQTRLIEKLFYINFNSLPFITYCSAMYPSEAEHKQQRSSLEMETTLCLQNLSHKPQHKGLAFDDSDRPLRTMLKEMVKYQQERIFEQKQSNTDHLADLPKKPFITAHMNVNVLTIIARAAHSSNTFTTDTYVNLYSFIADHVMTKNHPGPLSATSIKNKTQSADTNDAAVAVRHLHNVIHQIVRKYNLEEHRNTMR
;
A
#
# COMPACT_ATOMS: atom_id res chain seq x y z
N MET A 1 -4.76 -50.98 3.53
CA MET A 1 -4.77 -49.68 2.84
C MET A 1 -4.69 -49.86 1.33
N ASP A 2 -3.84 -50.78 0.85
CA ASP A 2 -3.61 -51.05 -0.57
C ASP A 2 -4.84 -51.43 -1.42
N THR A 3 -5.89 -52.01 -0.86
CA THR A 3 -7.03 -52.55 -1.64
C THR A 3 -7.87 -51.49 -2.37
N ILE A 4 -8.07 -50.29 -1.81
CA ILE A 4 -8.90 -49.24 -2.42
C ILE A 4 -8.18 -48.63 -3.63
N LEU A 5 -6.89 -48.36 -3.49
CA LEU A 5 -6.06 -47.81 -4.57
C LEU A 5 -5.63 -48.86 -5.58
N ASN A 6 -5.46 -50.13 -5.18
CA ASN A 6 -5.24 -51.22 -6.13
C ASN A 6 -6.49 -51.49 -6.98
N GLY A 7 -7.69 -51.25 -6.44
CA GLY A 7 -8.92 -51.26 -7.23
C GLY A 7 -8.94 -50.16 -8.29
N LEU A 8 -8.55 -48.93 -7.90
CA LEU A 8 -8.44 -47.80 -8.83
C LEU A 8 -7.31 -48.01 -9.86
N LYS A 9 -6.10 -48.37 -9.41
CA LYS A 9 -4.96 -48.65 -10.28
C LYS A 9 -5.19 -49.85 -11.18
N GLY A 10 -5.75 -50.94 -10.67
CA GLY A 10 -6.08 -52.14 -11.46
C GLY A 10 -7.14 -51.84 -12.52
N PHE A 11 -8.23 -51.19 -12.10
CA PHE A 11 -9.25 -50.71 -13.03
C PHE A 11 -8.63 -49.81 -14.10
N LEU A 12 -7.78 -48.85 -13.75
CA LEU A 12 -7.21 -47.89 -14.70
C LEU A 12 -6.06 -48.46 -15.55
N SER A 13 -5.22 -49.33 -14.99
CA SER A 13 -4.13 -49.99 -15.71
C SER A 13 -4.65 -50.91 -16.80
N ASP A 14 -5.81 -51.54 -16.58
CA ASP A 14 -6.47 -52.36 -17.58
C ASP A 14 -6.91 -51.53 -18.80
N TYR A 15 -7.10 -50.21 -18.66
CA TYR A 15 -7.52 -49.32 -19.75
C TYR A 15 -6.42 -48.37 -20.25
N ILE A 16 -5.26 -48.27 -19.58
CA ILE A 16 -4.10 -47.43 -19.98
C ILE A 16 -3.16 -48.16 -20.98
N SER A 17 -3.64 -49.14 -21.75
CA SER A 17 -2.78 -49.79 -22.77
C SER A 17 -2.62 -48.95 -24.04
N ASP A 18 -1.54 -49.16 -24.79
CA ASP A 18 -1.25 -48.49 -26.07
C ASP A 18 -2.20 -48.90 -27.22
N ASP A 19 -3.23 -49.69 -26.91
CA ASP A 19 -4.18 -50.20 -27.88
C ASP A 19 -5.20 -49.12 -28.29
N HIS A 20 -5.25 -48.81 -29.58
CA HIS A 20 -6.09 -47.74 -30.14
C HIS A 20 -7.58 -47.95 -29.84
N GLU A 21 -8.04 -49.21 -29.78
CA GLU A 21 -9.42 -49.57 -29.45
C GLU A 21 -9.77 -49.24 -27.99
N ARG A 22 -8.83 -49.37 -27.05
CA ARG A 22 -9.06 -49.02 -25.63
C ARG A 22 -9.13 -47.52 -25.43
N ARG A 23 -8.39 -46.72 -26.22
CA ARG A 23 -8.51 -45.25 -26.21
C ARG A 23 -9.91 -44.80 -26.64
N LEU A 24 -10.46 -45.39 -27.71
CA LEU A 24 -11.83 -45.13 -28.17
C LEU A 24 -12.89 -45.54 -27.14
N PHE A 25 -12.69 -46.66 -26.42
CA PHE A 25 -13.58 -47.10 -25.35
C PHE A 25 -13.63 -46.11 -24.17
N CYS A 26 -12.49 -45.49 -23.83
CA CYS A 26 -12.40 -44.50 -22.75
C CYS A 26 -13.24 -43.22 -23.00
N GLU A 27 -13.69 -43.02 -24.23
CA GLU A 27 -14.52 -41.88 -24.64
C GLU A 27 -16.02 -42.23 -24.68
N THR A 28 -16.39 -43.47 -24.36
CA THR A 28 -17.79 -43.91 -24.38
C THR A 28 -18.57 -43.48 -23.12
N ARG A 29 -19.89 -43.32 -23.28
CA ARG A 29 -20.80 -43.04 -22.17
C ARG A 29 -20.82 -44.16 -21.12
N GLU A 30 -20.80 -45.41 -21.58
CA GLU A 30 -20.82 -46.60 -20.71
C GLU A 30 -19.60 -46.63 -19.80
N PHE A 31 -18.41 -46.35 -20.35
CA PHE A 31 -17.20 -46.22 -19.56
C PHE A 31 -17.28 -45.07 -18.55
N SER A 32 -17.79 -43.90 -18.96
CA SER A 32 -17.99 -42.78 -18.04
C SER A 32 -18.88 -43.12 -16.85
N ASP A 33 -19.97 -43.87 -17.08
CA ASP A 33 -20.88 -44.29 -16.01
C ASP A 33 -20.23 -45.34 -15.08
N LEU A 34 -19.41 -46.25 -15.63
CA LEU A 34 -18.61 -47.20 -14.86
C LEU A 34 -17.63 -46.47 -13.93
N VAL A 35 -16.86 -45.53 -14.48
CA VAL A 35 -15.88 -44.72 -13.76
C VAL A 35 -16.56 -43.93 -12.61
N LYS A 36 -17.70 -43.29 -12.88
CA LYS A 36 -18.46 -42.55 -11.85
C LYS A 36 -18.91 -43.45 -10.70
N ASN A 37 -19.36 -44.66 -11.00
CA ASN A 37 -19.78 -45.62 -9.99
C ASN A 37 -18.61 -46.07 -9.11
N GLU A 38 -17.45 -46.33 -9.71
CA GLU A 38 -16.23 -46.66 -8.95
C GLU A 38 -15.75 -45.49 -8.09
N CYS A 39 -15.73 -44.27 -8.61
CA CYS A 39 -15.43 -43.08 -7.81
C CYS A 39 -16.35 -42.94 -6.58
N ARG A 40 -17.65 -43.25 -6.72
CA ARG A 40 -18.59 -43.21 -5.60
C ARG A 40 -18.23 -44.26 -4.54
N LYS A 41 -17.89 -45.48 -4.94
CA LYS A 41 -17.46 -46.55 -4.03
C LYS A 41 -16.18 -46.15 -3.29
N ILE A 42 -15.20 -45.61 -4.00
CA ILE A 42 -13.94 -45.13 -3.43
C ILE A 42 -14.18 -44.02 -2.40
N ARG A 43 -14.99 -43.01 -2.72
CA ARG A 43 -15.32 -41.93 -1.76
C ARG A 43 -15.93 -42.48 -0.47
N THR A 44 -16.86 -43.44 -0.58
CA THR A 44 -17.48 -44.09 0.58
C THR A 44 -16.45 -44.86 1.40
N ALA A 45 -15.59 -45.64 0.75
CA ALA A 45 -14.54 -46.41 1.42
C ALA A 45 -13.50 -45.51 2.12
N VAL A 46 -13.12 -44.40 1.47
CA VAL A 46 -12.22 -43.40 2.06
C VAL A 46 -12.83 -42.77 3.31
N ARG A 47 -14.11 -42.38 3.28
CA ARG A 47 -14.81 -41.86 4.47
C ARG A 47 -14.82 -42.86 5.62
N GLN A 48 -15.22 -44.10 5.35
CA GLN A 48 -15.26 -45.15 6.36
C GLN A 48 -13.88 -45.39 6.99
N ALA A 49 -12.84 -45.50 6.17
CA ALA A 49 -11.47 -45.68 6.65
C ALA A 49 -10.97 -44.47 7.45
N ALA A 50 -11.21 -43.25 6.97
CA ALA A 50 -10.78 -42.03 7.66
C ALA A 50 -11.51 -41.83 9.00
N TYR A 51 -12.80 -42.17 9.09
CA TYR A 51 -13.56 -42.11 10.34
C TYR A 51 -13.19 -43.22 11.33
N ALA A 52 -12.76 -44.38 10.85
CA ALA A 52 -12.19 -45.41 11.73
C ALA A 52 -10.88 -44.93 12.41
N LEU A 53 -10.21 -43.93 11.84
CA LEU A 53 -8.99 -43.32 12.37
C LEU A 53 -9.25 -42.05 13.20
N ASP A 54 -10.51 -41.72 13.51
CA ASP A 54 -10.87 -40.41 14.10
C ASP A 54 -10.21 -40.13 15.46
N THR A 55 -9.91 -41.17 16.23
CA THR A 55 -9.20 -41.05 17.52
C THR A 55 -7.70 -40.80 17.38
N ASN A 56 -7.12 -40.94 16.19
CA ASN A 56 -5.70 -40.72 15.91
C ASN A 56 -5.51 -39.74 14.74
N HIS A 57 -5.48 -38.45 15.08
CA HIS A 57 -5.32 -37.37 14.10
C HIS A 57 -4.07 -37.52 13.22
N SER A 58 -2.96 -38.03 13.75
CA SER A 58 -1.73 -38.24 12.97
C SER A 58 -1.93 -39.33 11.93
N ALA A 59 -2.45 -40.48 12.34
CA ALA A 59 -2.71 -41.59 11.41
C ALA A 59 -3.72 -41.21 10.31
N ARG A 60 -4.73 -40.39 10.65
CA ARG A 60 -5.66 -39.84 9.66
C ARG A 60 -4.96 -38.90 8.68
N ALA A 61 -4.06 -38.02 9.16
CA ALA A 61 -3.27 -37.14 8.30
C ALA A 61 -2.36 -37.94 7.35
N ASP A 62 -1.64 -38.93 7.87
CA ASP A 62 -0.77 -39.80 7.08
C ASP A 62 -1.56 -40.57 6.01
N TYR A 63 -2.74 -41.08 6.37
CA TYR A 63 -3.62 -41.77 5.44
C TYR A 63 -4.12 -40.86 4.31
N ILE A 64 -4.59 -39.65 4.63
CA ILE A 64 -5.05 -38.69 3.61
C ILE A 64 -3.89 -38.21 2.74
N GLY A 65 -2.72 -37.96 3.32
CA GLY A 65 -1.50 -37.59 2.58
C GLY A 65 -1.07 -38.69 1.60
N TYR A 66 -1.12 -39.95 2.04
CA TYR A 66 -0.87 -41.11 1.19
C TYR A 66 -1.85 -41.18 0.01
N LEU A 67 -3.16 -41.07 0.26
CA LEU A 67 -4.17 -41.07 -0.81
C LEU A 67 -3.96 -39.92 -1.80
N GLN A 68 -3.67 -38.72 -1.30
CA GLN A 68 -3.42 -37.56 -2.14
C GLN A 68 -2.22 -37.79 -3.07
N PHE A 69 -1.11 -38.31 -2.54
CA PHE A 69 0.07 -38.65 -3.34
C PHE A 69 -0.26 -39.65 -4.45
N GLU A 70 -0.94 -40.74 -4.08
CA GLU A 70 -1.28 -41.82 -5.01
C GLU A 70 -2.23 -41.38 -6.13
N ILE A 71 -3.27 -40.62 -5.79
CA ILE A 71 -4.20 -40.07 -6.80
C ILE A 71 -3.48 -39.05 -7.68
N SER A 72 -2.56 -38.25 -7.13
CA SER A 72 -1.79 -37.29 -7.91
C SER A 72 -0.83 -37.97 -8.90
N SER A 73 -0.14 -39.04 -8.46
CA SER A 73 0.69 -39.87 -9.34
C SER A 73 -0.12 -40.44 -10.49
N LEU A 74 -1.26 -41.05 -10.17
CA LEU A 74 -2.15 -41.64 -11.16
C LEU A 74 -2.74 -40.61 -12.13
N SER A 75 -3.08 -39.41 -11.65
CA SER A 75 -3.55 -38.31 -12.51
C SER A 75 -2.49 -37.87 -13.53
N ASN A 76 -1.21 -37.88 -13.11
CA ASN A 76 -0.10 -37.61 -14.02
C ASN A 76 0.11 -38.74 -15.03
N ASP A 77 -0.04 -40.00 -14.62
CA ASP A 77 0.02 -41.14 -15.55
C ASP A 77 -1.11 -41.05 -16.59
N ILE A 78 -2.35 -40.82 -16.15
CA ILE A 78 -3.50 -40.61 -17.05
C ILE A 78 -3.25 -39.45 -18.02
N ASN A 79 -2.59 -38.37 -17.60
CA ASN A 79 -2.27 -37.25 -18.46
C ASN A 79 -1.36 -37.60 -19.65
N ILE A 80 -0.57 -38.66 -19.55
CA ILE A 80 0.31 -39.11 -20.62
C ILE A 80 -0.50 -39.82 -21.72
N TYR A 81 -1.56 -40.54 -21.34
CA TYR A 81 -2.25 -41.47 -22.22
C TYR A 81 -3.67 -41.05 -22.63
N CYS A 82 -4.31 -40.17 -21.85
CA CYS A 82 -5.70 -39.76 -22.04
C CYS A 82 -5.82 -38.27 -22.35
N ALA A 83 -6.81 -37.91 -23.17
CA ALA A 83 -7.10 -36.51 -23.48
C ALA A 83 -7.58 -35.74 -22.23
N PRO A 84 -7.29 -34.43 -22.15
CA PRO A 84 -7.90 -33.55 -21.16
C PRO A 84 -9.44 -33.65 -21.23
N GLY A 85 -10.10 -33.86 -20.09
CA GLY A 85 -11.56 -34.02 -20.03
C GLY A 85 -12.07 -35.46 -20.23
N SER A 86 -11.18 -36.44 -20.41
CA SER A 86 -11.57 -37.85 -20.37
C SER A 86 -12.28 -38.21 -19.05
N ALA A 87 -13.10 -39.26 -19.07
CA ALA A 87 -13.77 -39.73 -17.86
C ALA A 87 -12.79 -40.02 -16.71
N LEU A 88 -11.58 -40.50 -17.04
CA LEU A 88 -10.52 -40.79 -16.07
C LEU A 88 -9.91 -39.52 -15.48
N THR A 89 -9.61 -38.54 -16.32
CA THR A 89 -9.11 -37.23 -15.87
C THR A 89 -10.11 -36.56 -14.93
N LEU A 90 -11.39 -36.54 -15.30
CA LEU A 90 -12.46 -35.98 -14.47
C LEU A 90 -12.63 -36.73 -13.15
N ALA A 91 -12.46 -38.06 -13.18
CA ALA A 91 -12.51 -38.89 -11.99
C ALA A 91 -11.38 -38.61 -11.00
N THR A 92 -10.12 -38.56 -11.46
CA THR A 92 -8.98 -38.28 -10.60
C THR A 92 -9.04 -36.87 -10.04
N ASN A 93 -9.39 -35.87 -10.87
CA ASN A 93 -9.57 -34.49 -10.43
C ASN A 93 -10.70 -34.39 -9.40
N GLY A 94 -11.83 -35.06 -9.65
CA GLY A 94 -12.95 -35.11 -8.71
C GLY A 94 -12.65 -35.84 -7.40
N LEU A 95 -11.70 -36.79 -7.38
CA LEU A 95 -11.24 -37.42 -6.14
C LEU A 95 -10.32 -36.48 -5.35
N LEU A 96 -9.43 -35.73 -6.02
CA LEU A 96 -8.61 -34.71 -5.38
C LEU A 96 -9.47 -33.60 -4.78
N ASP A 97 -10.42 -33.06 -5.54
CA ASP A 97 -11.37 -32.05 -5.05
C ASP A 97 -12.16 -32.55 -3.83
N PHE A 98 -12.55 -33.83 -3.83
CA PHE A 98 -13.20 -34.47 -2.69
C PHE A 98 -12.29 -34.50 -1.46
N LEU A 99 -11.02 -34.91 -1.61
CA LEU A 99 -10.06 -34.92 -0.50
C LEU A 99 -9.83 -33.51 0.04
N THR A 100 -9.64 -32.53 -0.83
CA THR A 100 -9.44 -31.13 -0.45
C THR A 100 -10.66 -30.56 0.28
N THR A 101 -11.88 -30.95 -0.09
CA THR A 101 -13.11 -30.40 0.52
C THR A 101 -13.45 -31.04 1.86
N GLU A 102 -13.38 -32.37 1.93
CA GLU A 102 -13.85 -33.17 3.08
C GLU A 102 -12.79 -33.32 4.17
N PHE A 103 -11.51 -33.29 3.79
CA PHE A 103 -10.39 -33.54 4.70
C PHE A 103 -9.41 -32.35 4.75
N LYS A 104 -9.93 -31.12 4.67
CA LYS A 104 -9.15 -29.85 4.65
C LYS A 104 -7.99 -29.79 5.65
N LEU A 105 -8.22 -30.20 6.90
CA LEU A 105 -7.22 -30.13 7.98
C LEU A 105 -6.08 -31.16 7.82
N HIS A 106 -6.30 -32.20 7.03
CA HIS A 106 -5.39 -33.32 6.83
C HIS A 106 -4.81 -33.34 5.41
N PHE A 107 -5.29 -32.46 4.53
CA PHE A 107 -4.84 -32.36 3.15
C PHE A 107 -3.50 -31.62 3.08
N ASN A 108 -2.52 -32.20 2.40
CA ASN A 108 -1.19 -31.61 2.32
C ASN A 108 -1.12 -30.61 1.17
N ILE A 109 -1.22 -29.32 1.50
CA ILE A 109 -1.20 -28.22 0.52
C ILE A 109 0.17 -28.05 -0.18
N ASN A 110 1.24 -28.60 0.39
CA ASN A 110 2.60 -28.45 -0.16
C ASN A 110 2.93 -29.48 -1.24
N LEU A 111 2.05 -30.46 -1.48
CA LEU A 111 2.26 -31.42 -2.55
C LEU A 111 2.06 -30.79 -3.94
N PRO A 112 2.75 -31.29 -4.97
CA PRO A 112 2.57 -30.82 -6.34
C PRO A 112 1.15 -31.05 -6.87
N VAL A 113 0.63 -30.11 -7.64
CA VAL A 113 -0.67 -30.24 -8.32
C VAL A 113 -0.49 -31.00 -9.63
N PRO A 114 -1.32 -32.02 -9.92
CA PRO A 114 -1.31 -32.68 -11.22
C PRO A 114 -1.59 -31.72 -12.37
N ALA A 115 -0.86 -31.87 -13.48
CA ALA A 115 -0.92 -30.94 -14.61
C ALA A 115 -2.35 -30.78 -15.17
N ASN A 116 -3.11 -31.87 -15.25
CA ASN A 116 -4.50 -31.85 -15.70
C ASN A 116 -5.42 -31.02 -14.81
N LEU A 117 -5.33 -31.21 -13.49
CA LEU A 117 -6.13 -30.44 -12.53
C LEU A 117 -5.81 -28.95 -12.64
N ARG A 118 -4.53 -28.61 -12.75
CA ARG A 118 -4.08 -27.23 -12.95
C ARG A 118 -4.68 -26.62 -14.23
N THR A 119 -4.55 -27.31 -15.36
CA THR A 119 -5.07 -26.84 -16.65
C THR A 119 -6.58 -26.65 -16.61
N GLU A 120 -7.32 -27.62 -16.07
CA GLU A 120 -8.78 -27.54 -15.93
C GLU A 120 -9.21 -26.31 -15.11
N LYS A 121 -8.61 -26.12 -13.92
CA LYS A 121 -8.98 -25.02 -13.03
C LYS A 121 -8.59 -23.66 -13.63
N VAL A 122 -7.45 -23.53 -14.29
CA VAL A 122 -7.05 -22.29 -14.97
C VAL A 122 -8.00 -21.98 -16.12
N GLN A 123 -8.28 -22.96 -16.98
CA GLN A 123 -9.17 -22.78 -18.14
C GLN A 123 -10.59 -22.42 -17.71
N ALA A 124 -11.11 -23.03 -16.64
CA ALA A 124 -12.42 -22.70 -16.09
C ALA A 124 -12.52 -21.24 -15.59
N ARG A 125 -11.40 -20.57 -15.31
CA ARG A 125 -11.36 -19.17 -14.86
C ARG A 125 -11.06 -18.17 -15.98
N MET A 126 -10.68 -18.65 -17.18
CA MET A 126 -10.42 -17.76 -18.32
C MET A 126 -11.68 -17.05 -18.82
N SER A 127 -12.86 -17.68 -18.75
CA SER A 127 -14.12 -17.01 -19.13
C SER A 127 -14.49 -15.87 -18.17
N MET A 128 -14.19 -16.02 -16.87
CA MET A 128 -14.40 -14.97 -15.87
C MET A 128 -13.50 -13.75 -16.12
N LEU A 129 -12.29 -13.97 -16.65
CA LEU A 129 -11.40 -12.88 -17.03
C LEU A 129 -12.00 -11.98 -18.12
N GLU A 130 -12.66 -12.56 -19.12
CA GLU A 130 -13.32 -11.77 -20.18
C GLU A 130 -14.46 -10.90 -19.61
N GLU A 131 -15.21 -11.41 -18.65
CA GLU A 131 -16.25 -10.65 -17.95
C GLU A 131 -15.65 -9.52 -17.11
N LEU A 132 -14.56 -9.81 -16.40
CA LEU A 132 -13.84 -8.84 -15.57
C LEU A 132 -13.22 -7.72 -16.41
N GLU A 133 -12.57 -8.04 -17.53
CA GLU A 133 -12.01 -7.05 -18.46
C GLU A 133 -13.11 -6.10 -18.97
N LYS A 134 -14.25 -6.63 -19.43
CA LYS A 134 -15.40 -5.81 -19.86
C LYS A 134 -15.93 -4.91 -18.74
N LEU A 135 -16.01 -5.43 -17.52
CA LEU A 135 -16.49 -4.67 -16.37
C LEU A 135 -15.52 -3.55 -15.98
N MET A 136 -14.21 -3.83 -16.04
CA MET A 136 -13.16 -2.85 -15.77
C MET A 136 -13.21 -1.72 -16.81
N ASP A 137 -13.34 -2.06 -18.09
CA ASP A 137 -13.48 -1.09 -19.17
C ASP A 137 -14.73 -0.22 -19.03
N SER A 138 -15.90 -0.84 -18.77
CA SER A 138 -17.17 -0.11 -18.67
C SER A 138 -17.24 0.84 -17.48
N ASN A 139 -16.45 0.58 -16.43
CA ASN A 139 -16.40 1.40 -15.21
C ASN A 139 -15.24 2.40 -15.21
N GLY A 140 -14.46 2.48 -16.30
CA GLY A 140 -13.30 3.36 -16.39
C GLY A 140 -12.22 3.02 -15.36
N ALA A 141 -12.02 1.72 -15.07
CA ALA A 141 -10.93 1.29 -14.21
C ALA A 141 -9.57 1.62 -14.85
N ASP A 142 -8.57 1.86 -14.02
CA ASP A 142 -7.22 2.15 -14.47
C ASP A 142 -6.65 0.98 -15.30
N PRO A 143 -6.24 1.22 -16.56
CA PRO A 143 -5.70 0.18 -17.44
C PRO A 143 -4.49 -0.55 -16.85
N ALA A 144 -3.66 0.13 -16.05
CA ALA A 144 -2.50 -0.50 -15.43
C ALA A 144 -2.92 -1.52 -14.36
N LEU A 145 -3.94 -1.22 -13.56
CA LEU A 145 -4.49 -2.17 -12.58
C LEU A 145 -5.21 -3.33 -13.27
N ALA A 146 -5.99 -3.03 -14.31
CA ALA A 146 -6.67 -4.04 -15.11
C ALA A 146 -5.67 -5.01 -15.75
N GLY A 147 -4.60 -4.48 -16.35
CA GLY A 147 -3.50 -5.26 -16.91
C GLY A 147 -2.83 -6.17 -15.88
N LEU A 148 -2.53 -5.65 -14.67
CA LEU A 148 -1.94 -6.45 -13.60
C LEU A 148 -2.80 -7.67 -13.19
N VAL A 149 -4.11 -7.46 -13.07
CA VAL A 149 -5.05 -8.54 -12.70
C VAL A 149 -5.22 -9.53 -13.85
N ALA A 150 -5.31 -9.04 -15.08
CA ALA A 150 -5.42 -9.89 -16.26
C ALA A 150 -4.16 -10.73 -16.48
N ASP A 151 -2.98 -10.13 -16.37
CA ASP A 151 -1.68 -10.80 -16.46
C ASP A 151 -1.55 -11.87 -15.37
N TYR A 152 -2.02 -11.57 -14.16
CA TYR A 152 -2.03 -12.57 -13.09
C TYR A 152 -2.83 -13.81 -13.49
N ILE A 153 -4.05 -13.66 -14.02
CA ILE A 153 -4.90 -14.79 -14.40
C ILE A 153 -4.30 -15.56 -15.59
N LYS A 154 -3.78 -14.85 -16.60
CA LYS A 154 -3.21 -15.44 -17.82
C LYS A 154 -1.89 -16.16 -17.56
N GLN A 155 -1.00 -15.58 -16.74
CA GLN A 155 0.38 -16.05 -16.60
C GLN A 155 0.57 -17.02 -15.42
N ASN A 156 -0.25 -16.96 -14.37
CA ASN A 156 -0.02 -17.82 -13.20
C ASN A 156 -0.45 -19.27 -13.37
N GLY A 157 -1.10 -19.64 -14.48
CA GLY A 157 -1.25 -21.06 -14.82
C GLY A 157 0.11 -21.80 -14.83
N TYR A 158 1.20 -21.11 -15.15
CA TYR A 158 2.55 -21.67 -15.13
C TYR A 158 3.23 -21.65 -13.75
N ARG A 159 2.78 -20.79 -12.83
CA ARG A 159 3.35 -20.63 -11.48
C ARG A 159 2.68 -21.52 -10.42
N ILE A 160 1.53 -22.12 -10.74
CA ILE A 160 0.88 -23.09 -9.87
C ILE A 160 1.70 -24.38 -9.87
N HIS A 161 2.43 -24.62 -8.78
CA HIS A 161 3.22 -25.82 -8.57
C HIS A 161 2.60 -26.70 -7.49
N THR A 162 2.11 -26.11 -6.40
CA THR A 162 1.57 -26.80 -5.23
C THR A 162 0.07 -26.53 -5.05
N PHE A 163 -0.59 -27.35 -4.22
CA PHE A 163 -2.00 -27.15 -3.90
C PHE A 163 -2.23 -25.85 -3.12
N SER A 164 -1.22 -25.33 -2.42
CA SER A 164 -1.23 -23.98 -1.81
C SER A 164 -1.40 -22.92 -2.89
N ASP A 165 -0.58 -22.98 -3.96
CA ASP A 165 -0.66 -22.04 -5.08
C ASP A 165 -2.02 -22.10 -5.77
N LEU A 166 -2.54 -23.31 -5.99
CA LEU A 166 -3.86 -23.52 -6.59
C LEU A 166 -4.98 -22.99 -5.69
N TYR A 167 -4.87 -23.19 -4.38
CA TYR A 167 -5.81 -22.64 -3.40
C TYR A 167 -5.80 -21.11 -3.44
N TYR A 168 -4.62 -20.50 -3.45
CA TYR A 168 -4.46 -19.06 -3.59
C TYR A 168 -5.07 -18.53 -4.88
N TYR A 169 -4.77 -19.16 -6.02
CA TYR A 169 -5.31 -18.80 -7.32
C TYR A 169 -6.84 -18.87 -7.36
N ASN A 170 -7.43 -19.93 -6.80
CA ASN A 170 -8.89 -20.05 -6.73
C ASN A 170 -9.50 -18.95 -5.86
N GLN A 171 -8.91 -18.66 -4.70
CA GLN A 171 -9.36 -17.58 -3.83
C GLN A 171 -9.24 -16.22 -4.52
N PHE A 172 -8.16 -15.97 -5.25
CA PHE A 172 -7.99 -14.77 -6.05
C PHE A 172 -9.14 -14.63 -7.07
N CYS A 173 -9.40 -15.68 -7.84
CA CYS A 173 -10.47 -15.69 -8.86
C CYS A 173 -11.86 -15.51 -8.24
N ASP A 174 -12.17 -16.23 -7.16
CA ASP A 174 -13.47 -16.15 -6.48
C ASP A 174 -13.74 -14.73 -5.95
N ARG A 175 -12.72 -14.03 -5.45
CA ARG A 175 -12.86 -12.63 -5.00
C ARG A 175 -13.10 -11.64 -6.13
N LEU A 176 -12.59 -11.92 -7.32
CA LEU A 176 -12.87 -11.12 -8.51
C LEU A 176 -14.25 -11.41 -9.06
N GLU A 177 -14.68 -12.67 -9.03
CA GLU A 177 -16.04 -13.04 -9.43
C GLU A 177 -17.10 -12.42 -8.48
N GLU A 178 -16.83 -12.40 -7.16
CA GLU A 178 -17.64 -11.65 -6.19
C GLU A 178 -17.72 -10.17 -6.56
N LEU A 179 -16.58 -9.56 -6.95
CA LEU A 179 -16.52 -8.16 -7.34
C LEU A 179 -17.40 -7.86 -8.57
N CYS A 180 -17.45 -8.79 -9.53
CA CYS A 180 -18.29 -8.67 -10.72
C CYS A 180 -19.78 -8.71 -10.41
N LYS A 181 -20.19 -9.44 -9.36
CA LYS A 181 -21.59 -9.60 -8.95
C LYS A 181 -22.05 -8.55 -7.93
N GLU A 182 -21.12 -7.84 -7.31
CA GLU A 182 -21.41 -6.88 -6.26
C GLU A 182 -21.89 -5.54 -6.84
N GLU A 183 -23.14 -5.18 -6.54
CA GLU A 183 -23.64 -3.82 -6.78
C GLU A 183 -23.18 -2.89 -5.65
N SER A 184 -22.42 -1.86 -5.99
CA SER A 184 -21.91 -0.90 -5.02
C SER A 184 -21.86 0.51 -5.59
N LYS A 185 -22.05 1.50 -4.71
CA LYS A 185 -21.87 2.92 -5.04
C LYS A 185 -20.40 3.35 -5.04
N ARG A 186 -19.50 2.51 -4.52
CA ARG A 186 -18.06 2.78 -4.49
C ARG A 186 -17.45 2.47 -5.85
N SER A 187 -16.38 3.17 -6.22
CA SER A 187 -15.68 2.92 -7.48
C SER A 187 -15.15 1.47 -7.53
N LEU A 188 -15.23 0.86 -8.72
CA LEU A 188 -14.75 -0.51 -8.96
C LEU A 188 -13.27 -0.64 -8.57
N GLN A 189 -12.46 0.34 -8.92
CA GLN A 189 -11.02 0.38 -8.62
C GLN A 189 -10.72 0.31 -7.12
N THR A 190 -11.43 1.09 -6.29
CA THR A 190 -11.23 1.05 -4.84
C THR A 190 -11.57 -0.32 -4.27
N ARG A 191 -12.68 -0.92 -4.72
CA ARG A 191 -13.09 -2.26 -4.28
C ARG A 191 -12.10 -3.34 -4.73
N LEU A 192 -11.59 -3.24 -5.95
CA LEU A 192 -10.59 -4.15 -6.48
C LEU A 192 -9.31 -4.10 -5.64
N ILE A 193 -8.80 -2.91 -5.35
CA ILE A 193 -7.64 -2.74 -4.45
C ILE A 193 -7.93 -3.35 -3.08
N GLU A 194 -9.09 -3.07 -2.48
CA GLU A 194 -9.47 -3.66 -1.19
C GLU A 194 -9.48 -5.20 -1.23
N LYS A 195 -9.98 -5.82 -2.31
CA LYS A 195 -9.97 -7.28 -2.49
C LYS A 195 -8.54 -7.82 -2.64
N LEU A 196 -7.69 -7.18 -3.45
CA LEU A 196 -6.28 -7.56 -3.63
C LEU A 196 -5.48 -7.47 -2.31
N PHE A 197 -5.78 -6.46 -1.50
CA PHE A 197 -5.23 -6.34 -0.15
C PHE A 197 -5.70 -7.45 0.78
N TYR A 198 -6.99 -7.74 0.77
CA TYR A 198 -7.58 -8.76 1.60
C TYR A 198 -6.95 -10.14 1.35
N ILE A 199 -6.67 -10.46 0.09
CA ILE A 199 -6.00 -11.72 -0.29
C ILE A 199 -4.48 -11.64 -0.23
N ASN A 200 -3.89 -10.57 0.31
CA ASN A 200 -2.44 -10.40 0.41
C ASN A 200 -1.73 -10.59 -0.95
N PHE A 201 -2.17 -9.86 -1.96
CA PHE A 201 -1.53 -9.85 -3.27
C PHE A 201 -0.18 -9.12 -3.22
N ASN A 202 0.81 -9.71 -2.56
CA ASN A 202 2.15 -9.16 -2.32
C ASN A 202 3.07 -9.21 -3.56
N SER A 203 2.49 -9.09 -4.77
CA SER A 203 3.28 -9.04 -5.99
C SER A 203 3.98 -7.68 -6.13
N LEU A 204 5.26 -7.70 -6.48
CA LEU A 204 6.04 -6.47 -6.71
C LEU A 204 5.35 -5.52 -7.72
N PRO A 205 4.81 -5.98 -8.87
CA PRO A 205 4.13 -5.09 -9.81
C PRO A 205 2.93 -4.36 -9.20
N PHE A 206 2.14 -5.02 -8.34
CA PHE A 206 1.03 -4.38 -7.64
C PHE A 206 1.51 -3.35 -6.60
N ILE A 207 2.59 -3.66 -5.88
CA ILE A 207 3.19 -2.72 -4.92
C ILE A 207 3.71 -1.47 -5.65
N THR A 208 4.38 -1.66 -6.79
CA THR A 208 4.81 -0.56 -7.66
C THR A 208 3.61 0.25 -8.16
N TYR A 209 2.53 -0.42 -8.57
CA TYR A 209 1.29 0.26 -8.95
C TYR A 209 0.72 1.12 -7.81
N CYS A 210 0.57 0.57 -6.61
CA CYS A 210 0.13 1.34 -5.45
C CYS A 210 1.05 2.53 -5.14
N SER A 211 2.34 2.41 -5.43
CA SER A 211 3.30 3.50 -5.27
C SER A 211 3.15 4.59 -6.35
N ALA A 212 2.78 4.18 -7.57
CA ALA A 212 2.66 5.04 -8.75
C ALA A 212 1.28 5.69 -8.90
N MET A 213 0.25 5.23 -8.17
CA MET A 213 -1.04 5.93 -8.05
C MET A 213 -0.92 7.38 -7.52
N TYR A 214 0.27 7.78 -7.09
CA TYR A 214 0.55 9.11 -6.55
C TYR A 214 1.49 9.88 -7.49
N PRO A 215 1.17 11.15 -7.83
CA PRO A 215 1.89 11.89 -8.85
C PRO A 215 3.39 11.98 -8.53
N SER A 216 4.21 11.52 -9.47
CA SER A 216 5.65 11.80 -9.48
C SER A 216 5.97 13.18 -10.09
N GLU A 217 4.94 13.96 -10.47
CA GLU A 217 5.08 15.31 -11.04
C GLU A 217 5.46 16.32 -9.96
N ALA A 218 6.71 16.23 -9.55
CA ALA A 218 7.40 17.13 -8.66
C ALA A 218 7.82 18.45 -9.35
N GLU A 219 6.98 19.03 -10.21
CA GLU A 219 7.29 20.29 -10.89
C GLU A 219 6.93 21.54 -10.05
N HIS A 220 6.15 21.39 -8.97
CA HIS A 220 5.89 22.48 -8.03
C HIS A 220 6.39 22.17 -6.62
N LYS A 221 7.58 22.68 -6.29
CA LYS A 221 8.25 22.56 -4.97
C LYS A 221 7.37 22.97 -3.77
N GLN A 222 6.30 23.75 -3.97
CA GLN A 222 5.39 24.19 -2.90
C GLN A 222 4.27 23.19 -2.56
N GLN A 223 3.98 22.20 -3.43
CA GLN A 223 2.92 21.20 -3.20
C GLN A 223 3.47 19.81 -2.84
N ARG A 224 4.78 19.59 -2.99
CA ARG A 224 5.44 18.29 -2.77
C ARG A 224 5.24 17.74 -1.36
N SER A 225 5.31 18.58 -0.33
CA SER A 225 5.09 18.15 1.06
C SER A 225 3.64 17.75 1.35
N SER A 226 2.66 18.39 0.70
CA SER A 226 1.24 18.04 0.81
C SER A 226 0.97 16.70 0.14
N LEU A 227 1.54 16.48 -1.04
CA LEU A 227 1.39 15.26 -1.81
C LEU A 227 2.05 14.04 -1.13
N GLU A 228 3.26 14.22 -0.58
CA GLU A 228 3.97 13.18 0.18
C GLU A 228 3.20 12.83 1.49
N MET A 229 2.57 13.82 2.12
CA MET A 229 1.74 13.61 3.32
C MET A 229 0.43 12.88 2.99
N GLU A 230 -0.23 13.23 1.89
CA GLU A 230 -1.42 12.55 1.38
C GLU A 230 -1.12 11.11 0.96
N THR A 231 0.02 10.89 0.29
CA THR A 231 0.54 9.56 -0.06
C THR A 231 0.76 8.71 1.20
N THR A 232 1.40 9.29 2.22
CA THR A 232 1.63 8.64 3.51
C THR A 232 0.31 8.25 4.18
N LEU A 233 -0.68 9.15 4.20
CA LEU A 233 -2.00 8.89 4.78
C LEU A 233 -2.74 7.78 4.02
N CYS A 234 -2.69 7.75 2.70
CA CYS A 234 -3.32 6.71 1.90
C CYS A 234 -2.64 5.35 2.09
N LEU A 235 -1.31 5.27 2.03
CA LEU A 235 -0.57 4.03 2.28
C LEU A 235 -0.81 3.52 3.71
N GLN A 236 -0.91 4.43 4.68
CA GLN A 236 -1.26 4.10 6.05
C GLN A 236 -2.68 3.52 6.15
N ASN A 237 -3.66 4.14 5.48
CA ASN A 237 -5.04 3.65 5.40
C ASN A 237 -5.12 2.26 4.76
N LEU A 238 -4.32 2.02 3.71
CA LEU A 238 -4.18 0.72 3.07
C LEU A 238 -3.54 -0.32 4.00
N SER A 239 -2.50 0.05 4.75
CA SER A 239 -1.85 -0.84 5.72
C SER A 239 -2.77 -1.30 6.86
N HIS A 240 -3.84 -0.54 7.14
CA HIS A 240 -4.85 -0.87 8.14
C HIS A 240 -5.98 -1.75 7.60
N LYS A 241 -6.04 -1.99 6.28
CA LYS A 241 -7.06 -2.86 5.69
C LYS A 241 -6.95 -4.30 6.21
N PRO A 242 -8.08 -4.99 6.43
CA PRO A 242 -8.06 -6.38 6.87
C PRO A 242 -7.38 -7.26 5.81
N GLN A 243 -6.59 -8.22 6.28
CA GLN A 243 -5.90 -9.19 5.44
C GLN A 243 -6.26 -10.59 5.95
N HIS A 244 -6.56 -11.51 5.03
CA HIS A 244 -6.84 -12.90 5.36
C HIS A 244 -5.56 -13.55 5.93
N LYS A 245 -5.71 -14.29 7.03
CA LYS A 245 -4.58 -15.01 7.65
C LYS A 245 -4.23 -16.24 6.83
N GLY A 246 -2.93 -16.49 6.61
CA GLY A 246 -2.46 -17.69 5.90
C GLY A 246 -2.78 -17.72 4.40
N LEU A 247 -3.01 -16.55 3.79
CA LEU A 247 -3.14 -16.40 2.34
C LEU A 247 -2.08 -15.38 1.90
N ALA A 248 -1.20 -15.75 0.97
CA ALA A 248 -0.23 -14.86 0.35
C ALA A 248 0.01 -15.28 -1.10
N PHE A 249 0.22 -14.31 -1.98
CA PHE A 249 0.57 -14.62 -3.37
C PHE A 249 1.95 -15.30 -3.44
N ASP A 250 2.90 -14.78 -2.66
CA ASP A 250 4.18 -15.41 -2.41
C ASP A 250 4.36 -15.61 -0.90
N ASP A 251 4.29 -16.87 -0.46
CA ASP A 251 4.45 -17.29 0.94
C ASP A 251 5.91 -17.15 1.44
N SER A 252 6.89 -17.09 0.53
CA SER A 252 8.31 -16.87 0.86
C SER A 252 8.62 -15.39 1.09
N ASP A 253 7.81 -14.51 0.51
CA ASP A 253 7.93 -13.08 0.62
C ASP A 253 7.18 -12.51 1.82
N ARG A 254 7.50 -11.26 2.14
CA ARG A 254 6.88 -10.56 3.26
C ARG A 254 5.41 -10.24 2.95
N PRO A 255 4.52 -10.22 3.97
CA PRO A 255 3.13 -9.81 3.78
C PRO A 255 3.03 -8.38 3.24
N LEU A 256 2.07 -8.14 2.35
CA LEU A 256 1.81 -6.84 1.73
C LEU A 256 1.65 -5.72 2.77
N ARG A 257 0.94 -5.99 3.86
CA ARG A 257 0.81 -5.05 4.99
C ARG A 257 2.16 -4.62 5.56
N THR A 258 3.09 -5.56 5.72
CA THR A 258 4.42 -5.28 6.26
C THR A 258 5.22 -4.44 5.27
N MET A 259 5.21 -4.82 3.99
CA MET A 259 5.89 -4.08 2.93
C MET A 259 5.40 -2.62 2.86
N LEU A 260 4.09 -2.40 2.95
CA LEU A 260 3.52 -1.05 2.93
C LEU A 260 3.85 -0.23 4.18
N LYS A 261 3.91 -0.85 5.35
CA LYS A 261 4.34 -0.14 6.58
C LYS A 261 5.79 0.33 6.48
N GLU A 262 6.65 -0.49 5.90
CA GLU A 262 8.04 -0.10 5.63
C GLU A 262 8.11 1.04 4.61
N MET A 263 7.30 0.98 3.55
CA MET A 263 7.19 2.07 2.59
C MET A 263 6.69 3.37 3.23
N VAL A 264 5.65 3.30 4.08
CA VAL A 264 5.15 4.44 4.86
C VAL A 264 6.27 5.03 5.72
N LYS A 265 7.00 4.17 6.44
CA LYS A 265 8.10 4.60 7.30
C LYS A 265 9.21 5.28 6.49
N TYR A 266 9.60 4.68 5.37
CA TYR A 266 10.60 5.25 4.47
C TYR A 266 10.18 6.62 3.91
N GLN A 267 8.91 6.78 3.52
CA GLN A 267 8.39 8.08 3.06
C GLN A 267 8.37 9.11 4.21
N GLN A 268 7.97 8.71 5.42
CA GLN A 268 8.01 9.59 6.60
C GLN A 268 9.43 10.05 6.94
N GLU A 269 10.41 9.16 6.87
CA GLU A 269 11.83 9.47 7.07
C GLU A 269 12.32 10.49 6.02
N ARG A 270 11.99 10.29 4.75
CA ARG A 270 12.33 11.25 3.68
C ARG A 270 11.68 12.62 3.87
N ILE A 271 10.42 12.68 4.29
CA ILE A 271 9.72 13.95 4.58
C ILE A 271 10.43 14.66 5.75
N PHE A 272 10.85 13.91 6.76
CA PHE A 272 11.55 14.45 7.92
C PHE A 272 12.93 15.01 7.54
N GLU A 273 13.70 14.27 6.74
CA GLU A 273 14.99 14.72 6.19
C GLU A 273 14.84 15.99 5.34
N GLN A 274 13.83 16.06 4.47
CA GLN A 274 13.55 17.27 3.68
C GLN A 274 13.16 18.48 4.54
N LYS A 275 12.40 18.25 5.63
CA LYS A 275 12.06 19.33 6.57
C LYS A 275 13.30 19.83 7.30
N GLN A 276 14.17 18.93 7.75
CA GLN A 276 15.44 19.28 8.40
C GLN A 276 16.38 20.04 7.45
N SER A 277 16.53 19.57 6.21
CA SER A 277 17.35 20.28 5.21
C SER A 277 16.80 21.66 4.84
N ASN A 278 15.47 21.83 4.84
CA ASN A 278 14.85 23.13 4.58
C ASN A 278 14.92 24.06 5.80
N THR A 279 14.88 23.56 7.03
CA THR A 279 15.11 24.39 8.23
C THR A 279 16.56 24.83 8.35
N ASP A 280 17.51 23.99 7.93
CA ASP A 280 18.94 24.36 7.95
C ASP A 280 19.31 25.36 6.85
N HIS A 281 18.56 25.40 5.73
CA HIS A 281 18.74 26.42 4.68
C HIS A 281 17.88 27.68 4.83
N LEU A 282 16.80 27.65 5.63
CA LEU A 282 16.00 28.84 5.96
C LEU A 282 16.63 29.71 7.05
N ALA A 283 17.63 29.21 7.77
CA ALA A 283 18.43 30.01 8.69
C ALA A 283 19.37 31.00 7.98
N ASP A 284 19.71 30.76 6.70
CA ASP A 284 20.75 31.50 5.96
C ASP A 284 20.23 32.31 4.75
N LEU A 285 18.93 32.33 4.49
CA LEU A 285 18.35 33.25 3.51
C LEU A 285 18.17 34.63 4.15
N PRO A 286 18.78 35.72 3.62
CA PRO A 286 18.60 37.05 4.18
C PRO A 286 17.12 37.42 4.05
N LYS A 287 16.39 37.39 5.17
CA LYS A 287 15.03 37.92 5.26
C LYS A 287 15.08 39.36 4.72
N LYS A 288 14.33 39.64 3.64
CA LYS A 288 14.16 41.03 3.19
C LYS A 288 13.55 41.81 4.36
N PRO A 289 14.22 42.82 4.92
CA PRO A 289 13.67 43.57 6.03
C PRO A 289 12.43 44.33 5.55
N PHE A 290 11.36 44.23 6.35
CA PHE A 290 10.03 44.75 5.99
C PHE A 290 9.90 46.27 6.21
N ILE A 291 10.83 46.88 6.97
CA ILE A 291 10.72 48.28 7.40
C ILE A 291 11.99 49.05 7.02
N THR A 292 11.83 50.15 6.28
CA THR A 292 12.94 51.10 6.04
C THR A 292 12.82 52.27 7.00
N ALA A 293 13.77 52.41 7.91
CA ALA A 293 13.85 53.50 8.86
C ALA A 293 14.72 54.65 8.29
N HIS A 294 14.16 55.86 8.28
CA HIS A 294 14.85 57.09 7.89
C HIS A 294 15.67 57.68 9.07
N MET A 295 16.37 56.84 9.80
CA MET A 295 17.26 57.21 10.90
C MET A 295 18.50 56.31 10.88
N ASN A 296 19.60 56.77 11.49
CA ASN A 296 20.80 55.95 11.60
C ASN A 296 20.60 54.81 12.63
N VAL A 297 21.48 53.81 12.62
CA VAL A 297 21.39 52.64 13.52
C VAL A 297 21.50 53.06 14.99
N ASN A 298 22.31 54.08 15.33
CA ASN A 298 22.50 54.54 16.71
C ASN A 298 21.20 55.10 17.30
N VAL A 299 20.55 56.01 16.57
CA VAL A 299 19.27 56.65 16.93
C VAL A 299 18.16 55.61 17.04
N LEU A 300 18.06 54.68 16.08
CA LEU A 300 17.09 53.58 16.10
C LEU A 300 17.23 52.74 17.39
N THR A 301 18.47 52.45 17.76
CA THR A 301 18.79 51.62 18.91
C THR A 301 18.50 52.33 20.24
N ILE A 302 18.76 53.63 20.32
CA ILE A 302 18.37 54.47 21.47
C ILE A 302 16.86 54.45 21.67
N ILE A 303 16.09 54.65 20.59
CA ILE A 303 14.63 54.66 20.64
C ILE A 303 14.09 53.28 21.04
N ALA A 304 14.63 52.20 20.47
CA ALA A 304 14.23 50.84 20.81
C ALA A 304 14.52 50.51 22.28
N ARG A 305 15.67 50.94 22.82
CA ARG A 305 16.01 50.75 24.23
C ARG A 305 15.08 51.54 25.16
N ALA A 306 14.76 52.78 24.79
CA ALA A 306 13.83 53.61 25.55
C ALA A 306 12.44 52.97 25.59
N ALA A 307 11.94 52.49 24.45
CA ALA A 307 10.64 51.81 24.35
C ALA A 307 10.60 50.46 25.12
N HIS A 308 11.70 49.70 25.12
CA HIS A 308 11.82 48.50 25.95
C HIS A 308 11.85 48.86 27.45
N SER A 309 12.57 49.93 27.83
CA SER A 309 12.65 50.39 29.23
C SER A 309 11.33 50.97 29.73
N SER A 310 10.48 51.49 28.85
CA SER A 310 9.12 51.93 29.15
C SER A 310 8.07 50.82 29.06
N ASN A 311 8.48 49.55 28.94
CA ASN A 311 7.61 48.38 28.76
C ASN A 311 6.59 48.53 27.61
N THR A 312 6.96 49.27 26.56
CA THR A 312 6.12 49.46 25.38
C THR A 312 6.12 48.22 24.47
N PHE A 313 7.13 47.36 24.60
CA PHE A 313 7.23 46.08 23.89
C PHE A 313 7.20 44.91 24.87
N THR A 314 6.65 43.77 24.43
CA THR A 314 6.54 42.51 25.19
C THR A 314 7.78 41.62 25.13
N THR A 315 8.90 42.09 24.56
CA THR A 315 10.12 41.28 24.44
C THR A 315 10.87 41.23 25.78
N ASP A 316 11.13 40.04 26.31
CA ASP A 316 11.74 39.87 27.65
C ASP A 316 13.24 40.21 27.71
N THR A 317 13.94 40.29 26.57
CA THR A 317 15.39 40.52 26.54
C THR A 317 15.84 41.46 25.42
N TYR A 318 16.88 42.25 25.70
CA TYR A 318 17.56 43.09 24.72
C TYR A 318 18.11 42.31 23.52
N VAL A 319 18.48 41.04 23.72
CA VAL A 319 18.99 40.17 22.65
C VAL A 319 17.91 39.92 21.61
N ASN A 320 16.69 39.63 22.05
CA ASN A 320 15.54 39.41 21.17
C ASN A 320 15.15 40.71 20.43
N LEU A 321 15.25 41.86 21.10
CA LEU A 321 15.01 43.17 20.48
C LEU A 321 16.03 43.47 19.37
N TYR A 322 17.33 43.23 19.60
CA TYR A 322 18.36 43.47 18.59
C TYR A 322 18.26 42.49 17.42
N SER A 323 17.89 41.23 17.69
CA SER A 323 17.61 40.24 16.66
C SER A 323 16.42 40.66 15.79
N PHE A 324 15.34 41.14 16.42
CA PHE A 324 14.17 41.65 15.70
C PHE A 324 14.51 42.84 14.80
N ILE A 325 15.29 43.80 15.29
CA ILE A 325 15.72 44.96 14.49
C ILE A 325 16.61 44.51 13.33
N ALA A 326 17.54 43.57 13.57
CA ALA A 326 18.43 43.00 12.56
C ALA A 326 17.66 42.32 11.42
N ASP A 327 16.63 41.55 11.76
CA ASP A 327 15.84 40.73 10.84
C ASP A 327 14.82 41.55 10.02
N HIS A 328 14.39 42.70 10.54
CA HIS A 328 13.20 43.38 10.03
C HIS A 328 13.36 44.86 9.69
N VAL A 329 14.47 45.51 10.08
CA VAL A 329 14.67 46.95 9.87
C VAL A 329 15.94 47.23 9.06
N MET A 330 15.78 47.99 7.99
CA MET A 330 16.87 48.59 7.21
C MET A 330 16.98 50.09 7.52
N THR A 331 18.18 50.66 7.42
CA THR A 331 18.37 52.11 7.54
C THR A 331 18.80 52.69 6.20
N LYS A 332 18.48 53.96 5.94
CA LYS A 332 18.87 54.65 4.69
C LYS A 332 20.39 54.57 4.41
N ASN A 333 21.20 54.54 5.48
CA ASN A 333 22.66 54.54 5.38
C ASN A 333 23.26 53.11 5.39
N HIS A 334 22.43 52.07 5.48
CA HIS A 334 22.85 50.67 5.44
C HIS A 334 21.82 49.81 4.69
N PRO A 335 21.91 49.72 3.35
CA PRO A 335 20.90 49.06 2.50
C PRO A 335 20.93 47.52 2.51
N GLY A 336 21.49 46.91 3.56
CA GLY A 336 21.53 45.46 3.76
C GLY A 336 21.15 45.06 5.20
N PRO A 337 20.98 43.76 5.49
CA PRO A 337 20.61 43.27 6.80
C PRO A 337 21.59 43.78 7.86
N LEU A 338 21.05 44.32 8.95
CA LEU A 338 21.87 44.79 10.06
C LEU A 338 22.36 43.57 10.85
N SER A 339 23.63 43.56 11.27
CA SER A 339 24.10 42.54 12.21
C SER A 339 23.62 42.86 13.63
N ALA A 340 23.00 41.89 14.31
CA ALA A 340 22.62 42.02 15.72
C ALA A 340 23.82 42.40 16.62
N THR A 341 25.01 41.88 16.31
CA THR A 341 26.28 42.24 16.97
C THR A 341 26.67 43.69 16.70
N SER A 342 26.48 44.18 15.47
CA SER A 342 26.73 45.59 15.15
C SER A 342 25.76 46.52 15.87
N ILE A 343 24.49 46.14 16.03
CA ILE A 343 23.49 46.90 16.77
C ILE A 343 23.92 46.98 18.24
N LYS A 344 24.23 45.83 18.86
CA LYS A 344 24.69 45.73 20.25
C LYS A 344 25.90 46.62 20.55
N ASN A 345 26.92 46.60 19.67
CA ASN A 345 28.14 47.41 19.87
C ASN A 345 27.85 48.90 19.71
N LYS A 346 26.99 49.29 18.78
CA LYS A 346 26.58 50.68 18.57
C LYS A 346 25.69 51.22 19.70
N THR A 347 24.93 50.36 20.39
CA THR A 347 24.20 50.74 21.62
C THR A 347 25.14 51.24 22.70
N GLN A 348 26.35 50.67 22.79
CA GLN A 348 27.31 50.98 23.85
C GLN A 348 28.15 52.22 23.54
N SER A 349 28.24 52.61 22.27
CA SER A 349 29.04 53.75 21.80
C SER A 349 28.21 54.97 21.38
N ALA A 350 26.91 55.01 21.70
CA ALA A 350 26.04 56.10 21.28
C ALA A 350 26.35 57.41 22.03
N ASP A 351 26.60 58.49 21.29
CA ASP A 351 27.00 59.78 21.85
C ASP A 351 25.78 60.67 22.20
N THR A 352 26.00 61.68 23.03
CA THR A 352 25.07 62.75 23.40
C THR A 352 24.38 63.39 22.19
N ASN A 353 25.08 63.52 21.06
CA ASN A 353 24.50 64.00 19.80
C ASN A 353 23.44 63.05 19.22
N ASP A 354 23.66 61.73 19.24
CA ASP A 354 22.68 60.75 18.77
C ASP A 354 21.43 60.76 19.66
N ALA A 355 21.58 60.96 20.97
CA ALA A 355 20.47 61.11 21.90
C ALA A 355 19.62 62.36 21.59
N ALA A 356 20.25 63.50 21.28
CA ALA A 356 19.53 64.72 20.90
C ALA A 356 18.75 64.53 19.58
N VAL A 357 19.31 63.80 18.62
CA VAL A 357 18.65 63.45 17.36
C VAL A 357 17.47 62.49 17.60
N ALA A 358 17.62 61.51 18.50
CA ALA A 358 16.54 60.60 18.89
C ALA A 358 15.35 61.34 19.51
N VAL A 359 15.60 62.27 20.44
CA VAL A 359 14.56 63.13 21.04
C VAL A 359 13.83 63.94 19.97
N ARG A 360 14.57 64.52 19.02
CA ARG A 360 13.96 65.28 17.91
C ARG A 360 13.06 64.40 17.03
N HIS A 361 13.47 63.17 16.72
CA HIS A 361 12.64 62.23 15.97
C HIS A 361 11.36 61.88 16.73
N LEU A 362 11.45 61.58 18.03
CA LEU A 362 10.29 61.28 18.86
C LEU A 362 9.34 62.48 18.97
N HIS A 363 9.87 63.70 19.14
CA HIS A 363 9.06 64.93 19.13
C HIS A 363 8.31 65.12 17.80
N ASN A 364 8.96 64.85 16.67
CA ASN A 364 8.31 64.92 15.35
C ASN A 364 7.20 63.89 15.21
N VAL A 365 7.41 62.66 15.70
CA VAL A 365 6.38 61.61 15.72
C VAL A 365 5.18 62.04 16.59
N ILE A 366 5.45 62.56 17.79
CA ILE A 366 4.41 63.08 18.69
C ILE A 366 3.63 64.20 18.00
N HIS A 367 4.30 65.17 17.38
CA HIS A 367 3.66 66.27 16.67
C HIS A 367 2.80 65.76 15.50
N GLN A 368 3.27 64.75 14.75
CA GLN A 368 2.48 64.14 13.68
C GLN A 368 1.24 63.44 14.21
N ILE A 369 1.34 62.71 15.33
CA ILE A 369 0.21 62.05 15.98
C ILE A 369 -0.79 63.12 16.47
N VAL A 370 -0.32 64.14 17.21
CA VAL A 370 -1.16 65.22 17.74
C VAL A 370 -1.93 65.93 16.63
N ARG A 371 -1.25 66.28 15.53
CA ARG A 371 -1.88 66.90 14.36
C ARG A 371 -2.83 65.96 13.63
N LYS A 372 -2.45 64.69 13.42
CA LYS A 372 -3.27 63.72 12.68
C LYS A 372 -4.58 63.38 13.38
N TYR A 373 -4.56 63.37 14.71
CA TYR A 373 -5.73 63.03 15.54
C TYR A 373 -6.39 64.28 16.16
N ASN A 374 -6.06 65.48 15.70
CA ASN A 374 -6.61 66.76 16.18
C ASN A 374 -6.59 66.92 17.72
N LEU A 375 -5.52 66.44 18.36
CA LEU A 375 -5.40 66.45 19.83
C LEU A 375 -5.01 67.83 20.38
N GLU A 376 -4.86 68.86 19.53
CA GLU A 376 -4.50 70.22 19.95
C GLU A 376 -5.63 70.95 20.69
N GLU A 377 -6.90 70.67 20.36
CA GLU A 377 -8.05 71.34 21.00
C GLU A 377 -8.29 70.92 22.46
N HIS A 378 -7.78 69.76 22.88
CA HIS A 378 -7.98 69.24 24.25
C HIS A 378 -6.98 69.77 25.28
N ARG A 379 -5.92 70.49 24.85
CA ARG A 379 -4.95 71.09 25.78
C ARG A 379 -5.36 72.49 26.27
N ASN A 380 -6.23 73.19 25.56
CA ASN A 380 -6.71 74.52 25.95
C ASN A 380 -7.98 74.50 26.82
N THR A 381 -8.59 73.34 27.04
CA THR A 381 -9.77 73.17 27.92
C THR A 381 -9.43 72.61 29.31
N MET A 382 -8.16 72.31 29.59
CA MET A 382 -7.68 71.84 30.90
C MET A 382 -6.55 72.73 31.48
N ARG A 383 -6.58 74.03 31.21
CA ARG A 383 -5.81 75.02 31.97
C ARG A 383 -6.73 75.95 32.73
#